data_AF-A0A1B8CCQ6-F1
#
_entry.id   AF-A0A1B8CCQ6-F1
#
_cell.length_a   1.000
_cell.length_b   1.000
_cell.length_c   1.000
_cell.angle_alpha   90.00
_cell.angle_beta   90.00
_cell.angle_gamma   90.00
#
_symmetry.space_group_name_H-M   'P 1'
#
loop_
_entity.id
_entity.type
_entity.pdbx_description
1 polymer ?
#
loop_
_entity_poly.entity_id
_entity_poly.type
_entity_poly.pdbx_seq_one_letter_code
_entity_poly.pdbx_strand_id
1 'polypeptide(L)'
;MPEQTSELKTYSGNCHCGAFKFNIQIPELKSFIECNCNTCFKNGYKWIFTDISHFNIVRGDGILKKYDFGAGSMLHEFCPTCGTNVLGLPHGKNQGADVGINARTLMDVDLWALEGKPYDGTATEPAYKPQEFAGPLPPTVIENSTTFTGSCHCGNVTLAVKAKPLPSKGQTLPKIRGPGSPFAEHTEYVQECNCSICMRNGTILFYPLRPQVSILDPGNSLKAYTMGRKFQQHKFCSVCGVSIHIDKQGLPEEAAKWPDTMQSLWLEILPVNLRILDGVNWDQIVVKRSCKAEEIEPKYAVG
;
A
#
# COMPACT_ATOMS: atom_id res chain seq x y z
N MET A 1 -24.90 30.53 19.60
CA MET A 1 -23.42 30.57 19.63
C MET A 1 -22.97 30.72 18.19
N PRO A 2 -22.17 31.72 17.83
CA PRO A 2 -21.67 31.83 16.46
C PRO A 2 -20.74 30.63 16.20
N GLU A 3 -21.04 29.87 15.15
CA GLU A 3 -20.17 28.83 14.60
C GLU A 3 -18.82 29.48 14.29
N GLN A 4 -17.78 29.11 15.03
CA GLN A 4 -16.41 29.46 14.65
C GLN A 4 -16.10 28.71 13.35
N THR A 5 -16.25 29.40 12.22
CA THR A 5 -15.73 28.93 10.94
C THR A 5 -14.21 28.88 11.05
N SER A 6 -13.69 27.69 11.33
CA SER A 6 -12.25 27.43 11.34
C SER A 6 -11.65 27.80 9.98
N GLU A 7 -10.52 28.50 9.99
CA GLU A 7 -9.79 28.87 8.78
C GLU A 7 -9.44 27.62 7.94
N LEU A 8 -9.80 27.66 6.65
CA LEU A 8 -9.54 26.57 5.72
C LEU A 8 -8.13 26.71 5.12
N LYS A 9 -7.37 25.61 5.14
CA LYS A 9 -6.09 25.46 4.44
C LYS A 9 -6.31 24.66 3.15
N THR A 10 -5.57 25.02 2.10
CA THR A 10 -5.58 24.26 0.85
C THR A 10 -4.51 23.18 0.89
N TYR A 11 -4.90 21.94 0.61
CA TYR A 11 -3.98 20.81 0.42
C TYR A 11 -4.07 20.32 -1.02
N SER A 12 -2.91 20.10 -1.63
CA SER A 12 -2.84 19.50 -2.96
C SER A 12 -2.56 18.00 -2.86
N GLY A 13 -3.20 17.22 -3.72
CA GLY A 13 -3.04 15.78 -3.76
C GLY A 13 -3.00 15.23 -5.19
N ASN A 14 -2.47 14.01 -5.32
CA ASN A 14 -2.33 13.35 -6.62
C ASN A 14 -2.23 11.82 -6.50
N CYS A 15 -2.56 11.09 -7.55
CA CYS A 15 -2.11 9.70 -7.67
C CYS A 15 -0.61 9.66 -7.95
N HIS A 16 0.09 8.55 -7.67
CA HIS A 16 1.56 8.51 -7.80
C HIS A 16 2.09 8.88 -9.21
N CYS A 17 1.41 8.47 -10.28
CA CYS A 17 1.85 8.83 -11.63
C CYS A 17 1.52 10.27 -12.05
N GLY A 18 0.79 11.04 -11.24
CA GLY A 18 0.40 12.42 -11.55
C GLY A 18 -0.73 12.57 -12.56
N ALA A 19 -1.28 11.47 -13.09
CA ALA A 19 -2.39 11.51 -14.03
C ALA A 19 -3.65 12.13 -13.42
N PHE A 20 -3.90 11.87 -12.13
CA PHE A 20 -4.96 12.50 -11.33
C PHE A 20 -4.34 13.48 -10.34
N LYS A 21 -4.80 14.73 -10.34
CA LYS A 21 -4.41 15.79 -9.40
C LYS A 21 -5.66 16.49 -8.88
N PHE A 22 -5.68 16.86 -7.62
CA PHE A 22 -6.81 17.53 -6.98
C PHE A 22 -6.33 18.49 -5.89
N ASN A 23 -7.22 19.39 -5.46
CA ASN A 23 -7.06 20.23 -4.28
C ASN A 23 -8.24 20.00 -3.35
N ILE A 24 -7.98 20.08 -2.04
CA ILE A 24 -9.03 20.14 -1.01
C ILE A 24 -8.85 21.37 -0.13
N GLN A 25 -9.96 21.91 0.38
CA GLN A 25 -9.97 22.97 1.38
C GLN A 25 -10.59 22.44 2.66
N ILE A 26 -9.77 22.26 3.69
CA ILE A 26 -10.21 21.75 4.99
C ILE A 26 -9.50 22.53 6.10
N PRO A 27 -9.99 22.50 7.35
CA PRO A 27 -9.21 22.98 8.48
C PRO A 27 -7.87 22.27 8.57
N GLU A 28 -6.99 22.73 9.47
CA GLU A 28 -5.72 22.05 9.72
C GLU A 28 -5.92 20.54 9.95
N LEU A 29 -5.22 19.73 9.15
CA LEU A 29 -5.34 18.28 9.17
C LEU A 29 -4.61 17.75 10.42
N LYS A 30 -5.37 17.32 11.41
CA LYS A 30 -4.85 16.80 12.69
C LYS A 30 -4.99 15.30 12.85
N SER A 31 -5.95 14.71 12.17
CA SER A 31 -6.29 13.29 12.29
C SER A 31 -6.88 12.74 11.00
N PHE A 32 -6.80 11.42 10.83
CA PHE A 32 -7.53 10.67 9.81
C PHE A 32 -8.27 9.50 10.45
N ILE A 33 -9.22 8.94 9.72
CA ILE A 33 -9.94 7.72 10.10
C ILE A 33 -9.18 6.49 9.57
N GLU A 34 -8.95 5.52 10.46
CA GLU A 34 -8.38 4.21 10.16
C GLU A 34 -9.46 3.13 10.24
N CYS A 35 -10.03 2.79 9.09
CA CYS A 35 -11.00 1.69 8.99
C CYS A 35 -10.29 0.34 8.91
N ASN A 36 -10.72 -0.62 9.74
CA ASN A 36 -10.18 -1.98 9.79
C ASN A 36 -10.87 -2.97 8.81
N CYS A 37 -11.83 -2.54 7.98
CA CYS A 37 -12.46 -3.46 7.02
C CYS A 37 -11.43 -3.97 5.99
N ASN A 38 -11.70 -5.11 5.35
CA ASN A 38 -10.70 -5.80 4.52
C ASN A 38 -10.11 -4.92 3.40
N THR A 39 -10.95 -4.21 2.63
CA THR A 39 -10.49 -3.26 1.60
C THR A 39 -9.64 -2.15 2.19
N CYS A 40 -10.07 -1.57 3.30
CA CYS A 40 -9.35 -0.47 3.94
C CYS A 40 -8.01 -0.88 4.50
N PHE A 41 -7.97 -2.06 5.11
CA PHE A 41 -6.76 -2.63 5.62
C PHE A 41 -5.76 -2.98 4.50
N LYS A 42 -6.20 -3.66 3.44
CA LYS A 42 -5.34 -4.09 2.31
C LYS A 42 -4.79 -2.92 1.50
N ASN A 43 -5.61 -1.90 1.26
CA ASN A 43 -5.20 -0.67 0.54
C ASN A 43 -4.52 0.37 1.45
N GLY A 44 -4.51 0.15 2.76
CA GLY A 44 -3.89 1.04 3.75
C GLY A 44 -4.51 2.43 3.78
N TYR A 45 -5.81 2.56 3.52
CA TYR A 45 -6.51 3.86 3.49
C TYR A 45 -6.32 4.64 4.80
N LYS A 46 -6.19 5.96 4.66
CA LYS A 46 -6.21 6.93 5.76
C LYS A 46 -7.26 7.98 5.41
N TRP A 47 -8.48 7.78 5.87
CA TRP A 47 -9.62 8.54 5.37
C TRP A 47 -9.72 9.91 6.00
N ILE A 48 -9.91 10.92 5.17
CA ILE A 48 -10.42 12.23 5.55
C ILE A 48 -11.66 12.50 4.72
N PHE A 49 -12.61 13.25 5.27
CA PHE A 49 -13.88 13.54 4.61
C PHE A 49 -14.03 15.05 4.50
N THR A 50 -14.50 15.51 3.35
CA THR A 50 -14.83 16.92 3.12
C THR A 50 -16.03 17.02 2.19
N ASP A 51 -16.79 18.10 2.33
CA ASP A 51 -17.88 18.40 1.41
C ASP A 51 -17.36 18.54 -0.02
N ILE A 52 -18.15 18.09 -1.00
CA ILE A 52 -17.79 18.14 -2.43
C ILE A 52 -17.45 19.57 -2.90
N SER A 53 -18.02 20.61 -2.31
CA SER A 53 -17.72 22.01 -2.63
C SER A 53 -16.29 22.42 -2.28
N HIS A 54 -15.65 21.71 -1.36
CA HIS A 54 -14.24 21.91 -0.99
C HIS A 54 -13.28 21.00 -1.75
N PHE A 55 -13.77 20.15 -2.66
CA PHE A 55 -12.96 19.24 -3.47
C PHE A 55 -12.94 19.69 -4.92
N ASN A 56 -11.75 19.97 -5.46
CA ASN A 56 -11.57 20.41 -6.84
C ASN A 56 -10.59 19.50 -7.58
N ILE A 57 -11.04 18.90 -8.69
CA ILE A 57 -10.17 18.15 -9.60
C ILE A 57 -9.36 19.15 -10.43
N VAL A 58 -8.04 19.04 -10.36
CA VAL A 58 -7.09 19.87 -11.13
C VAL A 58 -6.73 19.18 -12.45
N ARG A 59 -6.64 17.85 -12.46
CA ARG A 59 -6.30 17.05 -13.64
C ARG A 59 -6.87 15.65 -13.54
N GLY A 60 -7.27 15.10 -14.69
CA GLY A 60 -7.61 13.69 -14.81
C GLY A 60 -9.04 13.37 -14.40
N ASP A 61 -9.97 14.29 -14.64
CA ASP A 61 -11.38 14.01 -14.41
C ASP A 61 -11.82 12.76 -15.18
N GLY A 62 -12.60 11.89 -14.52
CA GLY A 62 -13.08 10.62 -15.06
C GLY A 62 -12.04 9.52 -15.27
N ILE A 63 -10.75 9.71 -14.95
CA ILE A 63 -9.72 8.67 -15.22
C ILE A 63 -9.65 7.59 -14.15
N LEU A 64 -10.16 7.86 -12.94
CA LEU A 64 -10.08 6.92 -11.84
C LEU A 64 -10.99 5.73 -12.10
N LYS A 65 -10.48 4.54 -11.79
CA LYS A 65 -11.27 3.31 -11.86
C LYS A 65 -12.05 3.15 -10.57
N LYS A 66 -13.34 2.86 -10.71
CA LYS A 66 -14.26 2.56 -9.61
C LYS A 66 -14.20 1.08 -9.25
N TYR A 67 -14.20 0.81 -7.95
CA TYR A 67 -14.32 -0.51 -7.37
C TYR A 67 -15.43 -0.51 -6.33
N ASP A 68 -16.40 -1.38 -6.52
CA ASP A 68 -17.57 -1.53 -5.68
C ASP A 68 -17.68 -2.98 -5.19
N PHE A 69 -18.23 -3.17 -3.99
CA PHE A 69 -18.38 -4.47 -3.35
C PHE A 69 -19.35 -4.42 -2.17
N GLY A 70 -19.69 -5.61 -1.66
CA GLY A 70 -20.52 -5.75 -0.46
C GLY A 70 -21.91 -5.14 -0.65
N ALA A 71 -22.36 -4.35 0.33
CA ALA A 71 -23.63 -3.64 0.27
C ALA A 71 -23.59 -2.38 -0.62
N GLY A 72 -22.45 -2.07 -1.24
CA GLY A 72 -22.28 -0.89 -2.06
C GLY A 72 -22.44 0.40 -1.25
N SER A 73 -21.80 0.51 -0.08
CA SER A 73 -21.86 1.72 0.74
C SER A 73 -20.93 2.83 0.21
N MET A 74 -19.79 2.45 -0.38
CA MET A 74 -18.78 3.36 -0.88
C MET A 74 -18.14 2.81 -2.17
N LEU A 75 -18.10 3.65 -3.20
CA LEU A 75 -17.36 3.44 -4.43
C LEU A 75 -15.91 3.88 -4.22
N HIS A 76 -15.00 2.91 -4.15
CA HIS A 76 -13.58 3.17 -4.03
C HIS A 76 -12.98 3.52 -5.38
N GLU A 77 -12.21 4.61 -5.45
CA GLU A 77 -11.61 5.08 -6.70
C GLU A 77 -10.09 5.08 -6.64
N PHE A 78 -9.47 4.44 -7.63
CA PHE A 78 -8.02 4.31 -7.73
C PHE A 78 -7.50 4.61 -9.14
N CYS A 79 -6.24 5.02 -9.23
CA CYS A 79 -5.61 5.29 -10.51
C CYS A 79 -5.31 3.97 -11.25
N PRO A 80 -5.85 3.76 -12.46
CA PRO A 80 -5.65 2.52 -13.22
C PRO A 80 -4.20 2.35 -13.73
N THR A 81 -3.40 3.42 -13.67
CA THR A 81 -1.99 3.43 -14.12
C THR A 81 -1.03 3.01 -13.03
N CYS A 82 -1.17 3.54 -11.80
CA CYS A 82 -0.21 3.30 -10.71
C CYS A 82 -0.79 2.56 -9.50
N GLY A 83 -2.08 2.21 -9.52
CA GLY A 83 -2.75 1.50 -8.43
C GLY A 83 -3.01 2.34 -7.18
N THR A 84 -2.66 3.63 -7.18
CA THR A 84 -2.89 4.50 -6.02
C THR A 84 -4.39 4.72 -5.80
N ASN A 85 -4.87 4.30 -4.65
CA ASN A 85 -6.23 4.54 -4.19
C ASN A 85 -6.36 6.00 -3.72
N VAL A 86 -7.26 6.77 -4.32
CA VAL A 86 -7.34 8.23 -4.16
C VAL A 86 -8.58 8.65 -3.39
N LEU A 87 -9.76 8.21 -3.82
CA LEU A 87 -11.04 8.71 -3.32
C LEU A 87 -11.97 7.55 -2.93
N GLY A 88 -13.01 7.89 -2.18
CA GLY A 88 -14.18 7.07 -1.91
C GLY A 88 -15.42 7.95 -2.01
N LEU A 89 -16.38 7.55 -2.84
CA LEU A 89 -17.64 8.28 -3.00
C LEU A 89 -18.79 7.46 -2.43
N PRO A 90 -19.75 8.06 -1.69
CA PRO A 90 -20.95 7.35 -1.28
C PRO A 90 -21.73 6.84 -2.50
N HIS A 91 -22.19 5.60 -2.45
CA HIS A 91 -22.94 5.03 -3.57
C HIS A 91 -24.28 5.76 -3.76
N GLY A 92 -24.61 6.10 -5.00
CA GLY A 92 -25.90 6.70 -5.36
C GLY A 92 -26.16 8.13 -4.85
N LYS A 93 -25.16 8.81 -4.27
CA LYS A 93 -25.28 10.23 -3.86
C LYS A 93 -24.26 11.09 -4.60
N ASN A 94 -24.75 12.00 -5.45
CA ASN A 94 -23.92 12.94 -6.21
C ASN A 94 -24.03 14.39 -5.70
N GLN A 95 -24.91 14.68 -4.74
CA GLN A 95 -25.11 16.04 -4.22
C GLN A 95 -25.11 16.04 -2.69
N GLY A 96 -24.34 16.95 -2.09
CA GLY A 96 -24.25 17.17 -0.63
C GLY A 96 -23.69 16.00 0.17
N ALA A 97 -22.92 15.11 -0.47
CA ALA A 97 -22.31 13.96 0.19
C ALA A 97 -20.80 14.18 0.31
N ASP A 98 -20.24 13.86 1.48
CA ASP A 98 -18.82 14.00 1.73
C ASP A 98 -18.01 13.09 0.79
N VAL A 99 -16.94 13.66 0.24
CA VAL A 99 -15.91 12.94 -0.50
C VAL A 99 -14.91 12.37 0.49
N GLY A 100 -14.74 11.05 0.50
CA GLY A 100 -13.64 10.41 1.19
C GLY A 100 -12.35 10.60 0.38
N ILE A 101 -11.33 11.20 0.96
CA ILE A 101 -9.98 11.30 0.39
C ILE A 101 -9.04 10.41 1.18
N ASN A 102 -8.18 9.67 0.46
CA ASN A 102 -7.06 8.99 1.08
C ASN A 102 -5.94 10.00 1.36
N ALA A 103 -5.72 10.34 2.64
CA ALA A 103 -4.72 11.31 3.07
C ALA A 103 -3.29 10.95 2.60
N ARG A 104 -3.03 9.67 2.29
CA ARG A 104 -1.77 9.21 1.66
C ARG A 104 -1.50 9.82 0.29
N THR A 105 -2.50 10.42 -0.34
CA THR A 105 -2.35 11.09 -1.64
C THR A 105 -2.07 12.59 -1.54
N LEU A 106 -2.16 13.16 -0.34
CA LEU A 106 -1.79 14.56 -0.09
C LEU A 106 -0.27 14.73 -0.16
N MET A 107 0.17 15.85 -0.70
CA MET A 107 1.57 16.25 -0.73
C MET A 107 1.93 16.98 0.57
N ASP A 108 3.19 16.85 0.99
CA ASP A 108 3.77 17.59 2.12
C ASP A 108 3.03 17.36 3.47
N VAL A 109 2.44 16.17 3.65
CA VAL A 109 1.79 15.74 4.89
C VAL A 109 2.55 14.56 5.51
N ASP A 110 3.06 14.76 6.73
CA ASP A 110 3.61 13.66 7.54
C ASP A 110 2.49 12.91 8.26
N LEU A 111 2.04 11.81 7.66
CA LEU A 111 1.01 10.95 8.24
C LEU A 111 1.45 10.21 9.51
N TRP A 112 2.74 10.08 9.77
CA TRP A 112 3.22 9.44 10.99
C TRP A 112 3.09 10.34 12.22
N ALA A 113 2.99 11.66 12.01
CA ALA A 113 2.77 12.66 13.05
C ALA A 113 1.28 12.92 13.36
N LEU A 114 0.36 12.43 12.52
CA LEU A 114 -1.09 12.63 12.71
C LEU A 114 -1.72 11.53 13.57
N GLU A 115 -2.83 11.88 14.22
CA GLU A 115 -3.64 10.94 14.99
C GLU A 115 -4.46 10.03 14.06
N GLY A 116 -4.35 8.71 14.26
CA GLY A 116 -5.22 7.72 13.62
C GLY A 116 -6.41 7.37 14.49
N LYS A 117 -7.61 7.76 14.05
CA LYS A 117 -8.87 7.47 14.74
C LYS A 117 -9.42 6.12 14.26
N PRO A 118 -9.47 5.08 15.11
CA PRO A 118 -9.94 3.78 14.69
C PRO A 118 -11.42 3.83 14.32
N TYR A 119 -11.79 3.09 13.28
CA TYR A 119 -13.18 2.85 12.88
C TYR A 119 -13.38 1.35 12.63
N ASP A 120 -14.38 0.77 13.26
CA ASP A 120 -14.72 -0.63 13.05
C ASP A 120 -15.64 -0.81 11.84
N GLY A 121 -15.03 -1.08 10.69
CA GLY A 121 -15.73 -1.44 9.46
C GLY A 121 -15.94 -2.94 9.29
N THR A 122 -15.47 -3.80 10.21
CA THR A 122 -15.70 -5.25 10.13
C THR A 122 -17.13 -5.65 10.47
N ALA A 123 -17.84 -4.80 11.21
CA ALA A 123 -19.26 -4.98 11.54
C ALA A 123 -20.23 -4.70 10.37
N THR A 124 -19.73 -4.26 9.21
CA THR A 124 -20.58 -3.96 8.05
C THR A 124 -20.89 -5.23 7.25
N GLU A 125 -22.18 -5.49 7.00
CA GLU A 125 -22.63 -6.62 6.19
C GLU A 125 -22.68 -6.29 4.69
N PRO A 126 -22.42 -7.26 3.79
CA PRO A 126 -22.03 -8.63 4.08
C PRO A 126 -20.56 -8.70 4.55
N ALA A 127 -20.30 -9.53 5.56
CA ALA A 127 -18.93 -9.79 6.02
C ALA A 127 -18.02 -10.29 4.88
N TYR A 128 -16.80 -9.75 4.83
CA TYR A 128 -15.80 -10.18 3.84
C TYR A 128 -15.40 -11.64 4.07
N LYS A 129 -15.37 -12.43 3.00
CA LYS A 129 -14.88 -13.82 3.01
C LYS A 129 -13.49 -13.87 2.36
N PRO A 130 -12.45 -14.26 3.11
CA PRO A 130 -11.12 -14.51 2.55
C PRO A 130 -11.19 -15.50 1.39
N GLN A 131 -10.33 -15.25 0.40
CA GLN A 131 -10.28 -16.03 -0.83
C GLN A 131 -9.19 -17.08 -0.67
N GLU A 132 -9.54 -18.34 -0.91
CA GLU A 132 -8.59 -19.44 -0.78
C GLU A 132 -7.56 -19.44 -1.91
N PHE A 133 -6.32 -19.74 -1.57
CA PHE A 133 -5.28 -19.97 -2.56
C PHE A 133 -5.38 -21.42 -3.07
N ALA A 134 -5.75 -21.58 -4.33
CA ALA A 134 -5.89 -22.89 -4.99
C ALA A 134 -4.69 -23.24 -5.90
N GLY A 135 -3.60 -22.50 -5.80
CA GLY A 135 -2.39 -22.73 -6.61
C GLY A 135 -1.42 -23.74 -5.97
N PRO A 136 -0.33 -24.09 -6.68
CA PRO A 136 0.75 -24.87 -6.09
C PRO A 136 1.42 -24.06 -4.96
N LEU A 137 1.70 -24.72 -3.85
CA LEU A 137 2.45 -24.11 -2.75
C LEU A 137 3.92 -23.88 -3.17
N PRO A 138 4.60 -22.89 -2.55
CA PRO A 138 6.01 -22.63 -2.82
C PRO A 138 6.87 -23.89 -2.60
N PRO A 139 7.70 -24.29 -3.58
CA PRO A 139 8.45 -25.54 -3.54
C PRO A 139 9.58 -25.54 -2.51
N THR A 140 9.97 -24.36 -2.01
CA THR A 140 11.07 -24.20 -1.06
C THR A 140 10.79 -24.96 0.24
N VAL A 141 11.81 -25.65 0.76
CA VAL A 141 11.81 -26.24 2.09
C VAL A 141 12.55 -25.29 3.02
N ILE A 142 11.88 -24.84 4.08
CA ILE A 142 12.44 -23.95 5.09
C ILE A 142 12.14 -24.56 6.45
N GLU A 143 13.16 -24.78 7.25
CA GLU A 143 13.02 -25.26 8.63
C GLU A 143 12.27 -24.24 9.47
N ASN A 144 11.35 -24.71 10.32
CA ASN A 144 10.50 -23.88 11.20
C ASN A 144 9.70 -22.79 10.45
N SER A 145 9.22 -23.09 9.25
CA SER A 145 8.44 -22.13 8.45
C SER A 145 6.93 -22.22 8.65
N THR A 146 6.29 -21.08 8.44
CA THR A 146 4.85 -20.94 8.30
C THR A 146 4.52 -20.66 6.84
N THR A 147 3.46 -21.28 6.34
CA THR A 147 2.88 -20.92 5.03
C THR A 147 1.71 -19.97 5.26
N PHE A 148 1.84 -18.76 4.76
CA PHE A 148 0.77 -17.76 4.71
C PHE A 148 0.09 -17.84 3.36
N THR A 149 -1.23 -17.77 3.33
CA THR A 149 -2.00 -17.53 2.11
C THR A 149 -2.57 -16.12 2.13
N GLY A 150 -3.04 -15.65 0.99
CA GLY A 150 -3.58 -14.31 0.90
C GLY A 150 -4.18 -14.00 -0.46
N SER A 151 -4.71 -12.79 -0.57
CA SER A 151 -5.39 -12.33 -1.78
C SER A 151 -5.47 -10.81 -1.86
N CYS A 152 -5.58 -10.30 -3.08
CA CYS A 152 -6.19 -8.99 -3.29
C CYS A 152 -7.66 -9.00 -2.79
N HIS A 153 -8.29 -7.84 -2.61
CA HIS A 153 -9.66 -7.80 -2.07
C HIS A 153 -10.68 -8.54 -2.96
N CYS A 154 -10.59 -8.42 -4.28
CA CYS A 154 -11.54 -9.08 -5.18
C CYS A 154 -11.25 -10.56 -5.43
N GLY A 155 -10.16 -11.12 -4.91
CA GLY A 155 -9.80 -12.54 -5.13
C GLY A 155 -9.13 -12.89 -6.45
N ASN A 156 -9.18 -12.05 -7.48
CA ASN A 156 -8.56 -12.33 -8.79
C ASN A 156 -7.06 -12.66 -8.73
N VAL A 157 -6.34 -12.09 -7.75
CA VAL A 157 -4.96 -12.41 -7.46
C VAL A 157 -4.90 -13.02 -6.07
N THR A 158 -4.45 -14.27 -5.99
CA THR A 158 -4.18 -14.98 -4.74
C THR A 158 -2.70 -15.36 -4.67
N LEU A 159 -2.19 -15.60 -3.47
CA LEU A 159 -0.80 -15.98 -3.27
C LEU A 159 -0.62 -16.87 -2.04
N ALA A 160 0.46 -17.64 -2.07
CA ALA A 160 1.02 -18.32 -0.91
C ALA A 160 2.48 -17.90 -0.73
N VAL A 161 2.88 -17.71 0.53
CA VAL A 161 4.26 -17.40 0.91
C VAL A 161 4.70 -18.31 2.04
N LYS A 162 5.81 -19.02 1.83
CA LYS A 162 6.45 -19.81 2.89
C LYS A 162 7.59 -19.00 3.48
N ALA A 163 7.47 -18.62 4.74
CA ALA A 163 8.45 -17.80 5.43
C ALA A 163 8.76 -18.37 6.81
N LYS A 164 9.96 -18.08 7.31
CA LYS A 164 10.25 -18.23 8.74
C LYS A 164 9.35 -17.29 9.57
N PRO A 165 9.28 -17.45 10.91
CA PRO A 165 8.43 -16.61 11.75
C PRO A 165 8.72 -15.12 11.52
N LEU A 166 7.65 -14.35 11.31
CA LEU A 166 7.76 -12.90 11.15
C LEU A 166 8.28 -12.27 12.45
N PRO A 167 9.00 -11.14 12.39
CA PRO A 167 9.53 -10.48 13.57
C PRO A 167 8.47 -10.17 14.61
N SER A 168 8.66 -10.67 15.82
CA SER A 168 7.73 -10.45 16.93
C SER A 168 8.29 -9.54 18.01
N LYS A 169 7.41 -8.86 18.74
CA LYS A 169 7.76 -8.01 19.89
C LYS A 169 8.58 -8.83 20.89
N GLY A 170 9.67 -8.24 21.37
CA GLY A 170 10.61 -8.90 22.28
C GLY A 170 11.77 -9.64 21.60
N GLN A 171 11.76 -9.81 20.27
CA GLN A 171 12.93 -10.27 19.53
C GLN A 171 13.92 -9.14 19.26
N THR A 172 15.22 -9.45 19.37
CA THR A 172 16.28 -8.52 18.93
C THR A 172 16.41 -8.62 17.42
N LEU A 173 16.01 -7.56 16.71
CA LEU A 173 16.19 -7.48 15.27
C LEU A 173 17.68 -7.28 14.90
N PRO A 174 18.17 -7.90 13.81
CA PRO A 174 19.51 -7.65 13.30
C PRO A 174 19.75 -6.16 13.00
N LYS A 175 20.95 -5.66 13.27
CA LYS A 175 21.33 -4.28 12.92
C LYS A 175 21.44 -4.16 11.39
N ILE A 176 20.56 -3.37 10.79
CA ILE A 176 20.61 -2.99 9.37
C ILE A 176 21.92 -2.21 9.11
N ARG A 177 22.85 -2.77 8.32
CA ARG A 177 24.04 -2.04 7.85
C ARG A 177 23.83 -1.62 6.40
N GLY A 178 23.85 -0.31 6.15
CA GLY A 178 23.82 0.30 4.81
C GLY A 178 22.47 0.89 4.38
N PRO A 179 22.47 1.77 3.36
CA PRO A 179 21.26 2.37 2.82
C PRO A 179 20.45 1.28 2.08
N GLY A 180 19.35 0.83 2.69
CA GLY A 180 18.38 -0.04 2.02
C GLY A 180 18.71 -1.55 1.98
N SER A 181 19.49 -2.07 2.94
CA SER A 181 19.96 -3.46 2.93
C SER A 181 19.41 -4.34 4.06
N PRO A 182 18.49 -5.28 3.79
CA PRO A 182 18.27 -6.49 4.60
C PRO A 182 19.25 -7.62 4.18
N PHE A 183 20.51 -7.29 3.86
CA PHE A 183 21.43 -8.25 3.20
C PHE A 183 22.44 -8.91 4.14
N ALA A 184 22.02 -9.32 5.33
CA ALA A 184 22.78 -10.28 6.12
C ALA A 184 21.80 -11.18 6.90
N GLU A 185 21.69 -12.43 6.44
CA GLU A 185 21.18 -13.60 7.18
C GLU A 185 19.67 -13.71 7.44
N HIS A 186 18.88 -12.62 7.36
CA HIS A 186 17.46 -12.63 7.71
C HIS A 186 16.57 -11.91 6.69
N THR A 187 15.84 -12.69 5.87
CA THR A 187 14.76 -12.18 4.99
C THR A 187 13.49 -11.78 5.77
N GLU A 188 13.48 -11.99 7.08
CA GLU A 188 12.37 -11.70 7.99
C GLU A 188 12.39 -10.23 8.42
N TYR A 189 12.35 -9.30 7.47
CA TYR A 189 12.26 -7.88 7.76
C TYR A 189 10.91 -7.34 7.30
N VAL A 190 10.23 -6.57 8.14
CA VAL A 190 8.93 -5.97 7.86
C VAL A 190 9.03 -4.46 7.99
N GLN A 191 8.64 -3.74 6.94
CA GLN A 191 8.90 -2.32 6.80
C GLN A 191 7.69 -1.55 6.31
N GLU A 192 7.38 -0.45 6.99
CA GLU A 192 6.60 0.64 6.42
C GLU A 192 7.59 1.69 5.90
N CYS A 193 7.64 1.84 4.58
CA CYS A 193 8.59 2.70 3.90
C CYS A 193 7.96 4.06 3.57
N ASN A 194 8.72 5.15 3.75
CA ASN A 194 8.29 6.50 3.34
C ASN A 194 8.59 6.82 1.85
N CYS A 195 8.87 5.81 1.02
CA CYS A 195 9.01 6.03 -0.42
C CYS A 195 7.69 6.54 -1.02
N SER A 196 7.75 7.43 -2.00
CA SER A 196 6.56 8.11 -2.55
C SER A 196 5.42 7.16 -2.95
N ILE A 197 5.73 6.05 -3.64
CA ILE A 197 4.74 5.03 -4.01
C ILE A 197 4.29 4.17 -2.83
N CYS A 198 5.22 3.81 -1.93
CA CYS A 198 4.96 2.99 -0.75
C CYS A 198 3.97 3.70 0.17
N MET A 199 4.20 5.00 0.42
CA MET A 199 3.33 5.84 1.23
C MET A 199 1.96 5.97 0.61
N ARG A 200 1.87 6.28 -0.69
CA ARG A 200 0.61 6.46 -1.42
C ARG A 200 -0.23 5.17 -1.46
N ASN A 201 0.41 4.02 -1.66
CA ASN A 201 -0.26 2.73 -1.73
C ASN A 201 -0.40 2.04 -0.35
N GLY A 202 0.09 2.67 0.73
CA GLY A 202 -0.04 2.17 2.10
C GLY A 202 0.64 0.83 2.37
N THR A 203 1.64 0.46 1.57
CA THR A 203 2.25 -0.88 1.62
C THR A 203 3.10 -1.07 2.87
N ILE A 204 2.92 -2.20 3.54
CA ILE A 204 3.87 -2.73 4.52
C ILE A 204 4.54 -3.92 3.85
N LEU A 205 5.85 -3.83 3.60
CA LEU A 205 6.56 -4.83 2.80
C LEU A 205 7.33 -5.78 3.70
N PHE A 206 7.34 -7.05 3.33
CA PHE A 206 8.33 -8.01 3.78
C PHE A 206 9.04 -8.62 2.58
N TYR A 207 10.20 -9.25 2.79
CA TYR A 207 11.19 -9.48 1.74
C TYR A 207 11.54 -10.98 1.53
N PRO A 208 10.57 -11.83 1.16
CA PRO A 208 10.85 -13.22 0.83
C PRO A 208 11.66 -13.33 -0.48
N LEU A 209 12.27 -14.49 -0.70
CA LEU A 209 12.88 -14.85 -1.98
C LEU A 209 11.82 -15.34 -2.97
N ARG A 210 12.07 -15.21 -4.27
CA ARG A 210 11.16 -15.67 -5.34
C ARG A 210 10.69 -17.12 -5.15
N PRO A 211 11.56 -18.11 -4.84
CA PRO A 211 11.12 -19.49 -4.64
C PRO A 211 10.20 -19.71 -3.42
N GLN A 212 10.11 -18.73 -2.53
CA GLN A 212 9.26 -18.76 -1.33
C GLN A 212 7.85 -18.25 -1.61
N VAL A 213 7.58 -17.73 -2.81
CA VAL A 213 6.32 -17.09 -3.17
C VAL A 213 5.69 -17.80 -4.37
N SER A 214 4.39 -18.05 -4.30
CA SER A 214 3.58 -18.55 -5.41
C SER A 214 2.40 -17.62 -5.60
N ILE A 215 2.25 -17.05 -6.78
CA ILE A 215 1.19 -16.11 -7.13
C ILE A 215 0.33 -16.74 -8.21
N LEU A 216 -0.98 -16.67 -8.01
CA LEU A 216 -1.98 -17.16 -8.95
C LEU A 216 -2.81 -15.97 -9.44
N ASP A 217 -2.81 -15.74 -10.75
CA ASP A 217 -3.54 -14.68 -11.44
C ASP A 217 -4.12 -15.19 -12.78
N PRO A 218 -5.10 -16.11 -12.74
CA PRO A 218 -5.63 -16.75 -13.94
C PRO A 218 -6.38 -15.76 -14.84
N GLY A 219 -6.90 -14.68 -14.26
CA GLY A 219 -7.63 -13.62 -14.95
C GLY A 219 -6.74 -12.47 -15.45
N ASN A 220 -5.40 -12.60 -15.39
CA ASN A 220 -4.44 -11.58 -15.80
C ASN A 220 -4.79 -10.18 -15.25
N SER A 221 -5.17 -10.15 -13.97
CA SER A 221 -5.59 -8.95 -13.26
C SER A 221 -4.42 -8.18 -12.68
N LEU A 222 -3.21 -8.71 -12.66
CA LEU A 222 -2.02 -8.06 -12.14
C LEU A 222 -1.42 -7.05 -13.14
N LYS A 223 -1.45 -5.77 -12.79
CA LYS A 223 -0.79 -4.70 -13.56
C LYS A 223 0.53 -4.30 -12.95
N ALA A 224 1.45 -3.83 -13.80
CA ALA A 224 2.75 -3.33 -13.41
C ALA A 224 2.83 -1.81 -13.60
N TYR A 225 3.34 -1.11 -12.60
CA TYR A 225 3.71 0.29 -12.69
C TYR A 225 5.20 0.46 -12.40
N THR A 226 5.90 1.17 -13.28
CA THR A 226 7.33 1.44 -13.17
C THR A 226 7.56 2.94 -13.10
N MET A 227 8.48 3.36 -12.24
CA MET A 227 8.76 4.76 -11.97
C MET A 227 10.25 5.02 -11.81
N GLY A 228 10.64 6.30 -11.82
CA GLY A 228 12.01 6.74 -11.55
C GLY A 228 13.03 6.01 -12.42
N ARG A 229 13.98 5.33 -11.77
CA ARG A 229 15.12 4.62 -12.39
C ARG A 229 14.78 3.27 -13.04
N LYS A 230 13.49 2.89 -13.05
CA LYS A 230 12.96 1.73 -13.82
C LYS A 230 13.52 0.33 -13.50
N PHE A 231 14.05 0.10 -12.29
CA PHE A 231 14.55 -1.21 -11.86
C PHE A 231 13.55 -2.02 -11.00
N GLN A 232 12.42 -1.42 -10.62
CA GLN A 232 11.36 -2.03 -9.82
C GLN A 232 9.99 -1.82 -10.46
N GLN A 233 9.21 -2.89 -10.57
CA GLN A 233 7.81 -2.85 -10.97
C GLN A 233 6.92 -3.03 -9.75
N HIS A 234 6.08 -2.05 -9.47
CA HIS A 234 5.05 -2.15 -8.45
C HIS A 234 3.84 -2.86 -9.05
N LYS A 235 3.52 -4.04 -8.54
CA LYS A 235 2.43 -4.88 -9.05
C LYS A 235 1.18 -4.71 -8.20
N PHE A 236 0.05 -4.44 -8.84
CA PHE A 236 -1.24 -4.22 -8.18
C PHE A 236 -2.39 -4.89 -8.93
N CYS A 237 -3.46 -5.21 -8.23
CA CYS A 237 -4.68 -5.74 -8.83
C CYS A 237 -5.41 -4.64 -9.60
N SER A 238 -5.60 -4.85 -10.89
CA SER A 238 -6.30 -3.92 -11.79
C SER A 238 -7.80 -3.84 -11.55
N VAL A 239 -8.38 -4.71 -10.72
CA VAL A 239 -9.81 -4.69 -10.36
C VAL A 239 -10.06 -3.88 -9.10
N CYS A 240 -9.34 -4.16 -8.01
CA CYS A 240 -9.57 -3.55 -6.70
C CYS A 240 -8.47 -2.59 -6.20
N GLY A 241 -7.44 -2.32 -7.02
CA GLY A 241 -6.36 -1.38 -6.69
C GLY A 241 -5.34 -1.88 -5.66
N VAL A 242 -5.55 -3.04 -5.04
CA VAL A 242 -4.68 -3.58 -4.00
C VAL A 242 -3.27 -3.85 -4.52
N SER A 243 -2.27 -3.25 -3.87
CA SER A 243 -0.85 -3.52 -4.12
C SER A 243 -0.48 -4.93 -3.65
N ILE A 244 0.18 -5.70 -4.51
CA ILE A 244 0.48 -7.13 -4.29
C ILE A 244 1.94 -7.34 -3.91
N HIS A 245 2.85 -7.02 -4.82
CA HIS A 245 4.28 -7.22 -4.63
C HIS A 245 5.07 -6.22 -5.46
N ILE A 246 6.38 -6.15 -5.22
CA ILE A 246 7.33 -5.43 -6.04
C ILE A 246 8.17 -6.46 -6.77
N ASP A 247 8.31 -6.31 -8.08
CA ASP A 247 9.13 -7.17 -8.91
C ASP A 247 10.41 -6.41 -9.29
N LYS A 248 11.54 -6.88 -8.77
CA LYS A 248 12.87 -6.30 -9.04
C LYS A 248 13.37 -6.83 -10.37
N GLN A 249 13.37 -5.98 -11.39
CA GLN A 249 13.71 -6.32 -12.77
C GLN A 249 15.17 -6.02 -13.14
N GLY A 250 15.89 -5.32 -12.27
CA GLY A 250 17.27 -4.97 -12.49
C GLY A 250 17.94 -4.44 -11.24
N LEU A 251 19.23 -4.15 -11.39
CA LEU A 251 20.05 -3.56 -10.35
C LEU A 251 19.94 -2.02 -10.40
N PRO A 252 19.85 -1.35 -9.24
CA PRO A 252 20.05 0.10 -9.21
C PRO A 252 21.51 0.45 -9.55
N GLU A 253 21.77 1.68 -10.02
CA GLU A 253 23.12 2.12 -10.42
C GLU A 253 24.16 1.97 -9.29
N GLU A 254 23.76 2.18 -8.03
CA GLU A 254 24.65 2.03 -6.87
C GLU A 254 25.10 0.59 -6.65
N ALA A 255 24.40 -0.39 -7.25
CA ALA A 255 24.73 -1.79 -7.11
C ALA A 255 26.10 -2.15 -7.72
N ALA A 256 26.64 -1.31 -8.59
CA ALA A 256 28.00 -1.47 -9.10
C ALA A 256 29.07 -1.47 -7.99
N LYS A 257 28.76 -0.91 -6.80
CA LYS A 257 29.65 -0.90 -5.63
C LYS A 257 29.35 -2.02 -4.64
N TRP A 258 28.31 -2.83 -4.89
CA TRP A 258 27.90 -3.90 -3.99
C TRP A 258 28.69 -5.18 -4.28
N PRO A 259 28.92 -6.02 -3.27
CA PRO A 259 29.44 -7.38 -3.50
C PRO A 259 28.55 -8.17 -4.46
N ASP A 260 29.13 -9.04 -5.29
CA ASP A 260 28.39 -9.85 -6.28
C ASP A 260 27.28 -10.70 -5.64
N THR A 261 27.51 -11.19 -4.42
CA THR A 261 26.52 -11.92 -3.62
C THR A 261 25.29 -11.08 -3.33
N MET A 262 25.46 -9.79 -3.07
CA MET A 262 24.39 -8.84 -2.79
C MET A 262 23.64 -8.45 -4.06
N GLN A 263 24.35 -8.28 -5.18
CA GLN A 263 23.73 -8.04 -6.49
C GLN A 263 22.87 -9.25 -6.91
N SER A 264 23.38 -10.46 -6.71
CA SER A 264 22.65 -11.70 -7.02
C SER A 264 21.41 -11.84 -6.13
N LEU A 265 21.57 -11.63 -4.82
CA LEU A 265 20.45 -11.70 -3.86
C LEU A 265 19.40 -10.61 -4.12
N TRP A 266 19.79 -9.43 -4.60
CA TRP A 266 18.85 -8.36 -4.93
C TRP A 266 17.76 -8.82 -5.90
N LEU A 267 18.15 -9.52 -6.97
CA LEU A 267 17.23 -10.00 -8.01
C LEU A 267 16.33 -11.15 -7.53
N GLU A 268 16.80 -11.92 -6.54
CA GLU A 268 16.06 -13.03 -5.94
C GLU A 268 15.01 -12.58 -4.92
N ILE A 269 15.10 -11.37 -4.37
CA ILE A 269 14.10 -10.86 -3.42
C ILE A 269 12.84 -10.41 -4.16
N LEU A 270 11.69 -10.85 -3.67
CA LEU A 270 10.37 -10.48 -4.16
C LEU A 270 9.57 -9.81 -3.03
N PRO A 271 9.68 -8.48 -2.81
CA PRO A 271 8.96 -7.83 -1.72
C PRO A 271 7.44 -8.01 -1.87
N VAL A 272 6.77 -8.54 -0.84
CA VAL A 272 5.32 -8.77 -0.83
C VAL A 272 4.65 -7.82 0.16
N ASN A 273 3.48 -7.29 -0.20
CA ASN A 273 2.67 -6.50 0.72
C ASN A 273 2.11 -7.39 1.83
N LEU A 274 2.56 -7.22 3.05
CA LEU A 274 2.14 -8.05 4.17
C LEU A 274 0.64 -7.90 4.48
N ARG A 275 0.02 -6.76 4.14
CA ARG A 275 -1.40 -6.49 4.38
C ARG A 275 -2.35 -7.43 3.65
N ILE A 276 -1.87 -8.12 2.60
CA ILE A 276 -2.70 -9.04 1.81
C ILE A 276 -2.61 -10.50 2.27
N LEU A 277 -1.77 -10.79 3.27
CA LEU A 277 -1.64 -12.13 3.84
C LEU A 277 -2.63 -12.31 4.99
N ASP A 278 -3.34 -13.43 4.93
CA ASP A 278 -4.25 -13.87 5.97
C ASP A 278 -3.46 -14.57 7.10
N GLY A 279 -3.96 -14.51 8.33
CA GLY A 279 -3.34 -15.17 9.49
C GLY A 279 -2.12 -14.47 10.09
N VAL A 280 -1.76 -13.27 9.62
CA VAL A 280 -0.71 -12.44 10.24
C VAL A 280 -1.21 -11.89 11.59
N ASN A 281 -0.47 -12.15 12.67
CA ASN A 281 -0.76 -11.57 13.98
C ASN A 281 -0.16 -10.16 14.10
N TRP A 282 -0.99 -9.15 13.82
CA TRP A 282 -0.59 -7.74 13.83
C TRP A 282 -0.28 -7.18 15.22
N ASP A 283 -0.77 -7.80 16.30
CA ASP A 283 -0.47 -7.37 17.66
C ASP A 283 0.96 -7.73 18.08
N GLN A 284 1.51 -8.78 17.49
CA GLN A 284 2.84 -9.30 17.79
C GLN A 284 3.90 -8.77 16.84
N ILE A 285 3.54 -8.38 15.61
CA ILE A 285 4.52 -8.07 14.59
C ILE A 285 5.28 -6.76 14.85
N VAL A 286 6.56 -6.73 14.52
CA VAL A 286 7.39 -5.52 14.54
C VAL A 286 7.49 -4.95 13.12
N VAL A 287 6.79 -3.84 12.88
CA VAL A 287 6.91 -3.06 11.64
C VAL A 287 7.91 -1.94 11.87
N LYS A 288 9.04 -1.98 11.19
CA LYS A 288 10.00 -0.87 11.26
C LYS A 288 9.57 0.23 10.30
N ARG A 289 9.23 1.39 10.86
CA ARG A 289 9.21 2.65 10.10
C ARG A 289 10.64 3.04 9.84
N SER A 290 11.07 2.86 8.61
CA SER A 290 12.33 3.43 8.17
C SER A 290 12.32 3.51 6.67
N CYS A 291 12.62 4.65 6.11
CA CYS A 291 13.46 4.77 4.94
C CYS A 291 13.94 6.22 4.90
N LYS A 292 15.17 6.41 4.40
CA LYS A 292 15.70 7.72 4.06
C LYS A 292 15.31 8.05 2.62
N ALA A 293 14.08 7.74 2.20
CA ALA A 293 13.69 7.88 0.79
C ALA A 293 13.77 9.32 0.31
N GLU A 294 13.53 10.28 1.22
CA GLU A 294 13.72 11.71 1.00
C GLU A 294 15.19 12.11 0.75
N GLU A 295 16.14 11.27 1.14
CA GLU A 295 17.58 11.43 0.90
C GLU A 295 18.04 10.71 -0.39
N ILE A 296 17.16 9.97 -1.08
CA ILE A 296 17.49 9.23 -2.31
C ILE A 296 17.12 10.07 -3.54
N GLU A 297 18.12 10.39 -4.36
CA GLU A 297 17.93 11.15 -5.60
C GLU A 297 17.64 10.25 -6.82
N PRO A 298 16.89 10.70 -7.85
CA PRO A 298 16.16 11.96 -7.87
C PRO A 298 14.96 11.90 -6.93
N LYS A 299 14.71 13.00 -6.21
CA LYS A 299 13.48 13.14 -5.42
C LYS A 299 12.26 12.92 -6.32
N TYR A 300 11.24 12.32 -5.73
CA TYR A 300 9.95 12.17 -6.39
C TYR A 300 9.41 13.57 -6.77
N ALA A 301 9.23 13.79 -8.07
CA ALA A 301 8.61 14.98 -8.63
C ALA A 301 7.45 14.57 -9.53
N VAL A 302 6.32 15.24 -9.39
CA VAL A 302 5.14 15.01 -10.24
C VAL A 302 5.13 16.07 -11.34
N GLY A 303 5.39 15.65 -12.58
CA GLY A 303 5.19 16.50 -13.77
C GLY A 303 3.73 16.90 -13.95
#